data_AF-A0A383CSM1-F1
#
_entry.id   AF-A0A383CSM1-F1
#
_cell.length_a   1.000
_cell.length_b   1.000
_cell.length_c   1.000
_cell.angle_alpha   90.00
_cell.angle_beta   90.00
_cell.angle_gamma   90.00
#
_symmetry.space_group_name_H-M   'P 1'
#
loop_
_entity.id
_entity.type
_entity.pdbx_description
1 polymer ?
#
loop_
_entity_poly.entity_id
_entity_poly.type
_entity_poly.pdbx_seq_one_letter_code
_entity_poly.pdbx_strand_id
1 'polypeptide(L)'
;CDTVHPDIGLRLVDVETGNHVHICYPKSSCGGSQWEKDRYALAKDWAAAQKDRDRSLSWMEMKVDTVYGPQWSHPHPSFSPDEKMVVYTSDVSGHPQVYVAVIP
;
A
#
# COMPACT_ATOMS: atom_id res chain seq x y z
N CYS A 1 2.81 -6.38 0.65
CA CYS A 1 1.49 -5.84 1.01
C CYS A 1 1.80 -4.79 2.06
N ASP A 2 1.74 -3.51 1.70
CA ASP A 2 2.60 -2.54 2.40
C ASP A 2 1.89 -1.83 3.56
N THR A 3 0.59 -2.06 3.74
CA THR A 3 -0.20 -1.65 4.93
C THR A 3 -1.22 -2.74 5.31
N VAL A 4 -1.68 -2.76 6.56
CA VAL A 4 -2.73 -3.69 7.06
C VAL A 4 -4.07 -2.96 7.19
N HIS A 5 -5.19 -3.69 7.27
CA HIS A 5 -6.47 -3.12 7.68
C HIS A 5 -6.70 -3.35 9.18
N PRO A 6 -7.00 -2.31 9.99
CA PRO A 6 -7.00 -0.89 9.63
C PRO A 6 -5.59 -0.35 9.37
N ASP A 7 -5.51 0.80 8.69
CA ASP A 7 -4.35 1.71 8.59
C ASP A 7 -3.46 1.73 9.86
N ILE A 8 -2.37 0.96 9.98
CA ILE A 8 -1.48 1.03 11.17
C ILE A 8 -0.09 1.61 10.91
N GLY A 9 0.12 2.16 9.71
CA GLY A 9 1.33 2.87 9.31
C GLY A 9 2.54 1.98 9.03
N LEU A 10 3.65 2.62 8.69
CA LEU A 10 4.95 1.99 8.64
C LEU A 10 5.44 1.78 10.08
N ARG A 11 5.86 0.54 10.37
CA ARG A 11 6.30 0.15 11.70
C ARG A 11 7.66 -0.53 11.63
N LEU A 12 8.51 -0.23 12.61
CA LEU A 12 9.68 -1.04 12.90
C LEU A 12 9.23 -2.16 13.84
N VAL A 13 9.51 -3.41 13.48
CA VAL A 13 9.13 -4.58 14.27
C VAL A 13 10.39 -5.28 14.74
N ASP A 14 10.53 -5.41 16.05
CA ASP A 14 11.52 -6.28 16.66
C ASP A 14 11.06 -7.73 16.47
N VAL A 15 11.86 -8.51 15.72
CA VAL A 15 11.48 -9.87 15.30
C VAL A 15 11.47 -10.86 16.47
N GLU A 16 12.31 -10.65 17.48
CA GLU A 16 12.44 -11.57 18.61
C GLU A 16 11.28 -11.42 19.60
N THR A 17 10.94 -10.18 19.92
CA THR A 17 9.94 -9.84 20.95
C THR A 17 8.55 -9.57 20.37
N GLY A 18 8.45 -9.25 19.08
CA GLY A 18 7.22 -8.79 18.44
C GLY A 18 6.83 -7.35 18.80
N ASN A 19 7.68 -6.65 19.57
CA ASN A 19 7.49 -5.23 19.87
C ASN A 19 7.54 -4.42 18.58
N HIS A 20 6.76 -3.35 18.50
CA HIS A 20 6.73 -2.51 17.33
C HIS A 20 6.65 -1.04 17.67
N VAL A 21 7.37 -0.23 16.89
CA VAL A 21 7.38 1.23 16.98
C VAL A 21 6.80 1.80 15.71
N HIS A 22 5.94 2.80 15.86
CA HIS A 22 5.33 3.50 14.74
C HIS A 22 6.30 4.54 14.17
N ILE A 23 6.56 4.48 12.86
CA ILE A 23 7.42 5.44 12.15
C ILE A 23 6.54 6.60 11.64
N CYS A 24 5.59 6.31 10.75
CA CYS A 24 4.65 7.29 10.20
C CYS A 24 3.42 6.62 9.58
N TYR A 25 2.39 7.42 9.27
CA TYR A 25 1.28 7.01 8.42
C TYR A 25 1.55 7.47 6.98
N PRO A 26 1.76 6.56 6.01
CA PRO A 26 1.96 6.94 4.62
C PRO A 26 0.75 7.66 4.02
N LYS A 27 -0.46 7.33 4.51
CA LYS A 27 -1.74 7.79 3.98
C LYS A 27 -1.91 7.49 2.48
N SER A 28 -1.20 6.48 1.99
CA SER A 28 -1.33 6.00 0.62
C SER A 28 -2.68 5.31 0.50
N SER A 29 -3.42 5.63 -0.56
CA SER A 29 -4.78 5.13 -0.76
C SER A 29 -4.81 3.61 -0.94
N CYS A 30 -3.70 3.03 -1.44
CA CYS A 30 -3.53 1.64 -1.83
C CYS A 30 -4.52 1.15 -2.92
N GLY A 31 -5.62 1.86 -3.18
CA GLY A 31 -6.48 1.86 -4.37
C GLY A 31 -7.31 0.61 -4.65
N GLY A 32 -7.07 -0.50 -3.94
CA GLY A 32 -7.73 -1.79 -4.14
C GLY A 32 -8.81 -2.14 -3.12
N SER A 33 -9.84 -2.87 -3.56
CA SER A 33 -10.93 -3.37 -2.70
C SER A 33 -10.46 -4.32 -1.58
N GLN A 34 -9.25 -4.86 -1.68
CA GLN A 34 -8.68 -5.75 -0.67
C GLN A 34 -8.20 -5.01 0.58
N TRP A 35 -7.89 -3.71 0.49
CA TRP A 35 -7.34 -2.93 1.62
C TRP A 35 -8.39 -2.58 2.68
N GLU A 36 -9.66 -2.86 2.42
CA GLU A 36 -10.76 -2.74 3.37
C GLU A 36 -10.99 -4.02 4.19
N LYS A 37 -10.13 -5.04 4.04
CA LYS A 37 -10.32 -6.37 4.61
C LYS A 37 -9.12 -6.78 5.45
N ASP A 38 -9.39 -7.49 6.54
CA ASP A 38 -8.44 -8.04 7.52
C ASP A 38 -7.84 -9.40 7.11
N ARG A 39 -8.06 -9.82 5.86
CA ARG A 39 -7.63 -11.11 5.31
C ARG A 39 -7.07 -10.94 3.91
N TYR A 40 -6.44 -11.97 3.38
CA TYR A 40 -6.01 -12.00 1.98
C TYR A 40 -7.20 -12.17 1.00
N ALA A 41 -6.96 -11.87 -0.29
CA ALA A 41 -7.96 -12.02 -1.33
C ALA A 41 -8.28 -13.49 -1.63
N LEU A 42 -9.56 -13.85 -1.58
CA LEU A 42 -10.10 -15.15 -1.97
C LEU A 42 -10.68 -15.08 -3.39
N ALA A 43 -10.95 -16.22 -4.01
CA ALA A 43 -11.52 -16.29 -5.36
C ALA A 43 -12.79 -15.43 -5.54
N LYS A 44 -13.63 -15.36 -4.51
CA LYS A 44 -14.84 -14.51 -4.51
C LYS A 44 -14.53 -13.01 -4.58
N ASP A 45 -13.42 -12.55 -4.02
CA ASP A 45 -13.02 -11.14 -4.05
C ASP A 45 -12.54 -10.76 -5.45
N TRP A 46 -11.77 -11.64 -6.09
CA TRP A 46 -11.38 -11.50 -7.49
C TRP A 46 -12.60 -11.48 -8.41
N ALA A 47 -13.56 -12.38 -8.21
CA ALA A 47 -14.80 -12.41 -8.99
C ALA A 47 -15.64 -11.14 -8.81
N ALA A 48 -15.70 -10.58 -7.59
CA ALA A 48 -16.40 -9.33 -7.31
C ALA A 48 -15.71 -8.13 -7.99
N ALA A 49 -14.38 -8.06 -7.89
CA ALA A 49 -13.58 -6.98 -8.48
C ALA A 49 -13.47 -7.04 -10.01
N GLN A 50 -13.80 -8.20 -10.62
CA GLN A 50 -13.82 -8.40 -12.06
C GLN A 50 -14.91 -7.59 -12.77
N LYS A 51 -15.98 -7.20 -12.05
CA LYS A 51 -17.10 -6.42 -12.61
C LYS A 51 -16.69 -5.01 -13.06
N ASP A 52 -15.59 -4.47 -12.53
CA ASP A 52 -15.06 -3.16 -12.90
C ASP A 52 -14.01 -3.21 -14.02
N ARG A 53 -13.60 -4.40 -14.48
CA ARG A 53 -12.56 -4.55 -15.53
C ARG A 53 -12.97 -4.04 -16.91
N ASP A 54 -14.26 -3.96 -17.20
CA ASP A 54 -14.78 -3.59 -18.53
C ASP A 54 -14.77 -2.07 -18.78
N ARG A 55 -14.24 -1.26 -17.85
CA ARG A 55 -14.09 0.19 -18.05
C ARG A 55 -12.91 0.60 -18.94
N SER A 56 -12.01 -0.33 -19.27
CA SER A 56 -10.86 -0.02 -20.11
C SER A 56 -11.28 0.05 -21.58
N LEU A 57 -11.17 1.22 -22.18
CA LEU A 57 -11.66 1.52 -23.54
C LEU A 57 -10.62 1.20 -24.63
N SER A 58 -9.40 0.80 -24.25
CA SER A 58 -8.31 0.49 -25.19
C SER A 58 -7.40 -0.60 -24.65
N TRP A 59 -6.89 -1.45 -25.54
CA TRP A 59 -5.87 -2.44 -25.20
C TRP A 59 -4.54 -1.81 -24.76
N MET A 60 -4.32 -0.52 -25.04
CA MET A 60 -3.16 0.24 -24.58
C MET A 60 -3.30 0.75 -23.14
N GLU A 61 -4.50 0.75 -22.58
CA GLU A 61 -4.69 1.13 -21.18
C GLU A 61 -4.19 0.01 -20.28
N MET A 62 -3.34 0.38 -19.32
CA MET A 62 -2.89 -0.56 -18.30
C MET A 62 -4.10 -1.01 -17.47
N LYS A 63 -4.35 -2.32 -17.43
CA LYS A 63 -5.35 -2.90 -16.54
C LYS A 63 -4.94 -2.61 -15.10
N VAL A 64 -5.67 -1.68 -14.47
CA VAL A 64 -5.54 -1.41 -13.04
C VAL A 64 -5.97 -2.65 -12.28
N ASP A 65 -5.13 -3.14 -11.38
CA ASP A 65 -5.56 -4.15 -10.40
C ASP A 65 -6.59 -3.50 -9.47
N THR A 66 -7.82 -4.00 -9.47
CA THR A 66 -8.92 -3.52 -8.62
C THR A 66 -9.01 -4.25 -7.28
N VAL A 67 -8.27 -5.35 -7.12
CA VAL A 67 -8.18 -6.11 -5.87
C VAL A 67 -7.11 -5.51 -4.98
N TYR A 68 -5.85 -5.51 -5.41
CA TYR A 68 -4.76 -4.90 -4.63
C TYR A 68 -4.47 -3.45 -5.01
N GLY A 69 -5.20 -2.91 -5.99
CA GLY A 69 -5.00 -1.53 -6.41
C GLY A 69 -3.77 -1.37 -7.29
N PRO A 70 -3.65 -0.22 -7.96
CA PRO A 70 -2.52 0.07 -8.81
C PRO A 70 -1.23 0.26 -7.99
N GLN A 71 -0.11 -0.22 -8.52
CA GLN A 71 1.20 -0.19 -7.85
C GLN A 71 1.66 1.21 -7.43
N TRP A 72 1.28 2.26 -8.16
CA TRP A 72 1.65 3.64 -7.83
C TRP A 72 0.91 4.21 -6.61
N SER A 73 -0.11 3.51 -6.11
CA SER A 73 -0.82 3.90 -4.88
C SER A 73 -0.24 3.25 -3.62
N HIS A 74 0.79 2.40 -3.75
CA HIS A 74 1.39 1.67 -2.62
C HIS A 74 2.61 2.42 -2.07
N PRO A 75 2.95 2.25 -0.77
CA PRO A 75 4.05 2.99 -0.15
C PRO A 75 5.48 2.51 -0.38
N HIS A 76 5.76 1.27 -0.79
CA HIS A 76 7.10 0.81 -1.19
C HIS A 76 8.27 1.35 -0.32
N PRO A 77 8.29 1.08 1.00
CA PRO A 77 9.27 1.66 1.90
C PRO A 77 10.70 1.13 1.67
N SER A 78 11.70 1.98 1.87
CA SER A 78 13.12 1.61 1.83
C SER A 78 13.93 2.40 2.86
N PHE A 79 14.83 1.73 3.58
CA PHE A 79 15.67 2.35 4.61
C PHE A 79 16.82 3.15 3.99
N SER A 80 17.21 4.24 4.65
CA SER A 80 18.50 4.88 4.40
C SER A 80 19.66 3.97 4.81
N PRO A 81 20.85 4.09 4.20
CA PRO A 81 22.00 3.25 4.53
C PRO A 81 22.44 3.31 6.01
N ASP A 82 22.14 4.42 6.70
CA ASP A 82 22.44 4.62 8.12
C ASP A 82 21.27 4.25 9.05
N GLU A 83 20.18 3.72 8.49
CA GLU A 83 18.99 3.25 9.23
C GLU A 83 18.29 4.31 10.07
N LYS A 84 18.48 5.61 9.74
CA LYS A 84 17.83 6.73 10.45
C LYS A 84 16.57 7.24 9.77
N MET A 85 16.35 6.86 8.52
CA MET A 85 15.23 7.34 7.72
C MET A 85 14.63 6.21 6.86
N VAL A 86 13.37 6.39 6.48
CA VAL A 86 12.68 5.56 5.49
C VAL A 86 12.12 6.47 4.40
N VAL A 87 12.45 6.17 3.15
CA VAL A 87 11.78 6.74 1.98
C VAL A 87 10.58 5.86 1.62
N TYR A 88 9.46 6.48 1.22
CA TYR A 88 8.24 5.78 0.81
C TYR A 88 7.48 6.62 -0.23
N THR A 89 6.59 5.99 -0.98
CA THR A 89 5.67 6.66 -1.90
C THR A 89 4.30 6.89 -1.26
N SER A 90 3.62 7.97 -1.65
CA SER A 90 2.23 8.18 -1.25
C SER A 90 1.51 9.04 -2.27
N ASP A 91 0.24 8.71 -2.48
CA ASP A 91 -0.71 9.49 -3.27
C ASP A 91 -1.64 10.34 -2.41
N VAL A 92 -1.28 10.58 -1.14
CA VAL A 92 -2.05 11.41 -0.19
C VAL A 92 -2.37 12.82 -0.72
N SER A 93 -1.54 13.36 -1.61
CA SER A 93 -1.73 14.66 -2.28
C SER A 93 -2.58 14.56 -3.56
N GLY A 94 -3.18 13.41 -3.84
CA GLY A 94 -3.92 13.09 -5.07
C GLY A 94 -3.04 12.59 -6.22
N HIS A 95 -1.71 12.61 -6.07
CA HIS A 95 -0.76 12.12 -7.06
C HIS A 95 0.40 11.39 -6.37
N PRO A 96 0.96 10.33 -6.98
CA PRO A 96 2.08 9.60 -6.38
C PRO A 96 3.32 10.49 -6.27
N GLN A 97 3.85 10.60 -5.05
CA GLN A 97 5.04 11.39 -4.72
C GLN A 97 5.94 10.62 -3.75
N VAL A 98 7.18 11.07 -3.59
CA VAL A 98 8.18 10.49 -2.68
C VAL A 98 8.22 11.30 -1.39
N TYR A 99 8.20 10.60 -0.25
CA TYR A 99 8.26 11.15 1.09
C TYR A 99 9.36 10.48 1.90
N VAL A 100 9.83 11.15 2.95
CA VAL A 100 10.81 10.61 3.89
C VAL A 100 10.28 10.77 5.31
N ALA A 101 10.44 9.72 6.13
CA ALA A 101 10.19 9.75 7.56
C ALA A 101 11.47 9.45 8.33
N VAL A 102 11.65 10.12 9.48
CA VAL A 102 12.75 9.84 10.41
C VAL A 102 12.34 8.72 11.33
N ILE A 103 13.26 7.78 11.59
CA ILE A 103 13.06 6.69 12.55
C ILE A 103 13.32 7.25 13.96
N PRO A 104 12.39 7.03 14.92
CA PRO A 104 12.50 7.56 16.29
C PRO A 104 13.59 6.90 17.14
#